data_AF-A0A961BPT1-F1
#
_entry.id   AF-A0A961BPT1-F1
#
_cell.length_a   1.000
_cell.length_b   1.000
_cell.length_c   1.000
_cell.angle_alpha   90.00
_cell.angle_beta   90.00
_cell.angle_gamma   90.00
#
_symmetry.space_group_name_H-M   'P 1'
#
loop_
_entity.id
_entity.type
_entity.pdbx_description
1 polymer ?
#
loop_
_entity_poly.entity_id
_entity_poly.type
_entity_poly.pdbx_seq_one_letter_code
_entity_poly.pdbx_strand_id
1 'polypeptide(L)'
;IVEGMEDMLVRMAKCCGPVPGDDIVGFVTIGRGVSVHRADCANIGSLTERGAERMVDVAWAHEQIGTFFVWIQVEALDRPRLLRDVTATLSDVGANIHASSSVTGRDRIALLRYEIELSDREALESVLHALRTVDAVYDAYRLVL
;
A
#
# COMPACT_ATOMS: atom_id res chain seq x y z
N ILE A 1 6.99 16.34 2.22
CA ILE A 1 7.72 17.46 2.86
C ILE A 1 8.97 16.86 3.48
N VAL A 2 10.14 17.46 3.25
CA VAL A 2 11.39 17.06 3.92
C VAL A 2 11.72 18.15 4.92
N GLU A 3 11.94 17.79 6.18
CA GLU A 3 12.19 18.79 7.22
C GLU A 3 13.54 19.50 6.97
N GLY A 4 13.53 20.83 7.01
CA GLY A 4 14.73 21.66 6.86
C GLY A 4 15.29 21.80 5.43
N MET A 5 14.63 21.25 4.41
CA MET A 5 15.14 21.31 3.02
C MET A 5 14.02 21.62 2.02
N GLU A 6 14.07 22.79 1.38
CA GLU A 6 13.19 23.17 0.28
C GLU A 6 13.75 22.65 -1.06
N ASP A 7 12.84 22.32 -1.98
CA ASP A 7 13.15 22.01 -3.40
C ASP A 7 14.03 20.77 -3.67
N MET A 8 14.03 19.78 -2.77
CA MET A 8 14.69 18.50 -3.02
C MET A 8 13.85 17.54 -3.85
N LEU A 9 14.53 16.80 -4.74
CA LEU A 9 13.93 15.68 -5.46
C LEU A 9 13.56 14.57 -4.45
N VAL A 10 12.27 14.31 -4.28
CA VAL A 10 11.76 13.25 -3.41
C VAL A 10 11.19 12.12 -4.27
N ARG A 11 11.50 10.87 -3.90
CA ARG A 11 10.97 9.68 -4.57
C ARG A 11 10.51 8.62 -3.58
N MET A 12 9.35 8.02 -3.83
CA MET A 12 8.87 6.87 -3.04
C MET A 12 9.65 5.61 -3.38
N ALA A 13 10.08 4.86 -2.37
CA ALA A 13 10.85 3.64 -2.55
C ALA A 13 9.96 2.51 -3.08
N LYS A 14 10.44 1.80 -4.11
CA LYS A 14 9.72 0.65 -4.69
C LYS A 14 9.68 -0.59 -3.79
N CYS A 15 10.54 -0.67 -2.78
CA CYS A 15 10.73 -1.84 -1.92
C CYS A 15 9.85 -1.89 -0.67
N CYS A 16 9.01 -0.87 -0.48
CA CYS A 16 7.97 -0.86 0.55
C CYS A 16 6.72 -0.08 0.11
N GLY A 17 6.76 0.53 -1.10
CA GLY A 17 5.70 1.32 -1.70
C GLY A 17 4.94 2.19 -0.71
N PRO A 18 5.58 3.19 -0.06
CA PRO A 18 4.91 4.02 0.92
C PRO A 18 3.73 4.74 0.27
N VAL A 19 2.59 4.72 0.94
CA VAL A 19 1.38 5.42 0.53
C VAL A 19 0.90 6.33 1.67
N PRO A 20 -0.01 7.26 1.39
CA PRO A 20 -0.44 8.26 2.36
C PRO A 20 -0.96 7.61 3.65
N GLY A 21 -0.46 8.08 4.79
CA GLY A 21 -0.81 7.54 6.11
C GLY A 21 0.14 6.46 6.64
N ASP A 22 1.08 5.96 5.83
CA ASP A 22 2.20 5.19 6.35
C ASP A 22 3.13 6.09 7.19
N ASP A 23 3.68 5.53 8.26
CA ASP A 23 4.83 6.09 8.95
C ASP A 23 6.04 6.02 8.02
N ILE A 24 6.61 7.18 7.68
CA ILE A 24 7.64 7.31 6.66
C ILE A 24 8.91 7.96 7.19
N VAL A 25 10.04 7.57 6.58
CA VAL A 25 11.38 8.12 6.83
C VAL A 25 12.09 8.37 5.51
N GLY A 26 12.94 9.39 5.47
CA GLY A 26 13.72 9.74 4.29
C GLY A 26 15.17 9.28 4.41
N PHE A 27 15.77 8.89 3.29
CA PHE A 27 17.18 8.60 3.18
C PHE A 27 17.81 9.38 2.02
N VAL A 28 18.85 10.16 2.32
CA VAL A 28 19.60 10.94 1.32
C VAL A 28 20.44 10.00 0.46
N THR A 29 20.06 9.90 -0.81
CA THR A 29 20.76 9.11 -1.82
C THR A 29 21.83 9.94 -2.53
N ILE A 30 22.88 9.28 -3.01
CA ILE A 30 23.94 9.95 -3.76
C ILE A 30 23.40 10.34 -5.15
N GLY A 31 23.24 11.64 -5.39
CA GLY A 31 22.86 12.21 -6.69
C GLY A 31 21.41 11.98 -7.13
N ARG A 32 20.53 11.41 -6.29
CA ARG A 32 19.11 11.14 -6.62
C ARG A 32 18.12 11.73 -5.63
N GLY A 33 18.56 12.63 -4.75
CA GLY A 33 17.72 13.27 -3.74
C GLY A 33 17.36 12.33 -2.59
N VAL A 34 16.13 12.44 -2.08
CA VAL A 34 15.65 11.66 -0.92
C VAL A 34 14.78 10.50 -1.38
N SER A 35 15.13 9.29 -0.96
CA SER A 35 14.28 8.10 -1.07
C SER A 35 13.43 7.99 0.18
N VAL A 36 12.11 7.93 0.03
CA VAL A 36 11.15 7.81 1.14
C VAL A 36 10.78 6.34 1.31
N HIS A 37 10.90 5.84 2.52
CA HIS A 37 10.60 4.47 2.92
C HIS A 37 9.56 4.46 4.04
N ARG A 38 8.86 3.33 4.22
CA ARG A 38 8.15 3.05 5.47
C ARG A 38 9.17 2.90 6.60
N ALA A 39 8.83 3.36 7.79
CA ALA A 39 9.70 3.32 8.96
C ALA A 39 10.07 1.87 9.37
N ASP A 40 9.22 0.91 9.07
CA ASP A 40 9.41 -0.53 9.33
C ASP A 40 10.08 -1.30 8.18
N CYS A 41 10.53 -0.61 7.11
CA CYS A 41 11.10 -1.27 5.94
C CYS A 41 12.45 -1.94 6.26
N ALA A 42 12.60 -3.23 5.98
CA ALA A 42 13.86 -3.95 6.21
C ALA A 42 15.08 -3.29 5.50
N ASN A 43 14.86 -2.72 4.31
CA ASN A 43 15.92 -2.04 3.56
C ASN A 43 16.34 -0.73 4.23
N ILE A 44 15.43 0.01 4.90
CA ILE A 44 15.83 1.24 5.59
C ILE A 44 16.72 0.90 6.79
N GLY A 45 16.43 -0.17 7.53
CA GLY A 45 17.27 -0.62 8.64
C GLY A 45 18.73 -0.83 8.23
N SER A 46 18.96 -1.54 7.11
CA SER A 46 20.31 -1.74 6.57
C SER A 46 20.99 -0.46 6.09
N LEU A 47 20.22 0.54 5.64
CA LEU A 47 20.75 1.84 5.21
C LEU A 47 21.14 2.71 6.41
N THR A 48 20.32 2.71 7.46
CA THR A 48 20.59 3.42 8.73
C THR A 48 21.89 2.95 9.36
N GLU A 49 22.16 1.64 9.38
CA GLU A 49 23.43 1.09 9.89
C GLU A 49 24.68 1.60 9.14
N ARG A 50 24.53 1.93 7.85
CA ARG A 50 25.63 2.34 6.97
C ARG A 50 25.75 3.85 6.77
N GLY A 51 24.86 4.63 7.36
CA GLY A 51 24.77 6.06 7.09
C GLY A 51 23.65 6.74 7.84
N ALA A 52 23.68 6.65 9.17
CA ALA A 52 22.67 7.29 10.03
C ALA A 52 22.60 8.80 9.81
N GLU A 53 23.71 9.45 9.44
CA GLU A 53 23.78 10.88 9.11
C GLU A 53 22.99 11.27 7.85
N ARG A 54 22.60 10.29 7.04
CA ARG A 54 21.81 10.49 5.81
C ARG A 54 20.32 10.24 6.01
N MET A 55 19.91 9.89 7.24
CA MET A 55 18.49 9.83 7.60
C MET A 55 17.95 11.25 7.71
N VAL A 56 16.75 11.47 7.17
CA VAL A 56 16.05 12.76 7.25
C VAL A 56 14.58 12.53 7.57
N ASP A 57 14.02 13.42 8.39
CA ASP A 57 12.61 13.39 8.72
C ASP A 57 11.77 13.91 7.56
N VAL A 58 10.70 13.18 7.27
CA VAL A 58 9.80 13.46 6.15
C VAL A 58 8.36 13.31 6.60
N ALA A 59 7.48 14.13 6.04
CA ALA A 59 6.06 14.11 6.31
C ALA A 59 5.25 14.14 5.02
N TRP A 60 4.08 13.51 5.05
CA TRP A 60 3.07 13.66 4.00
C TRP A 60 2.59 15.11 3.94
N ALA A 61 2.33 15.61 2.74
CA ALA A 61 1.67 16.91 2.58
C ALA A 61 0.20 16.80 3.02
N HIS A 62 -0.34 17.89 3.61
CA HIS A 62 -1.73 17.93 4.08
C HIS A 62 -2.77 17.85 2.96
N GLU A 63 -2.48 18.41 1.79
CA GLU A 63 -3.27 18.21 0.57
C GLU A 63 -2.46 17.33 -0.38
N GLN A 64 -2.97 16.13 -0.63
CA GLN A 64 -2.50 15.34 -1.75
C GLN A 64 -3.35 15.61 -2.97
N ILE A 65 -2.64 15.92 -4.06
CA ILE A 65 -3.23 16.07 -5.38
C ILE A 65 -2.85 14.81 -6.16
N GLY A 66 -3.74 13.83 -6.20
CA GLY A 66 -3.60 12.66 -7.08
C GLY A 66 -4.07 11.35 -6.46
N THR A 67 -4.19 10.33 -7.31
CA THR A 67 -4.46 8.96 -6.90
C THR A 67 -3.16 8.19 -6.62
N PHE A 68 -3.25 7.14 -5.83
CA PHE A 68 -2.15 6.21 -5.58
C PHE A 68 -2.62 4.76 -5.73
N PHE A 69 -1.66 3.86 -5.91
CA PHE A 69 -1.90 2.46 -6.16
C PHE A 69 -1.49 1.63 -4.95
N VAL A 70 -2.32 0.67 -4.57
CA VAL A 70 -2.01 -0.29 -3.50
C VAL A 70 -2.36 -1.70 -3.93
N TRP A 71 -1.52 -2.64 -3.51
CA TRP A 71 -1.85 -4.05 -3.54
C TRP A 71 -2.62 -4.42 -2.28
N ILE A 72 -3.77 -5.07 -2.44
CA ILE A 72 -4.52 -5.69 -1.34
C ILE A 72 -4.56 -7.20 -1.53
N GLN A 73 -4.64 -7.94 -0.43
CA GLN A 73 -4.92 -9.36 -0.39
C GLN A 73 -6.22 -9.60 0.38
N VAL A 74 -7.09 -10.41 -0.20
CA VAL A 74 -8.31 -10.92 0.41
C VAL A 74 -8.15 -12.43 0.58
N GLU A 75 -8.34 -12.90 1.79
CA GLU A 75 -8.28 -14.31 2.16
C GLU A 75 -9.69 -14.79 2.49
N ALA A 76 -10.14 -15.85 1.82
CA ALA A 76 -11.52 -16.29 1.93
C ALA A 76 -11.67 -17.80 1.76
N LEU A 77 -12.77 -18.38 2.27
CA LEU A 77 -13.17 -19.73 1.90
C LEU A 77 -13.78 -19.69 0.50
N ASP A 78 -13.22 -20.48 -0.42
CA ASP A 78 -13.74 -20.54 -1.78
C ASP A 78 -15.18 -21.06 -1.79
N ARG A 79 -16.06 -20.30 -2.42
CA ARG A 79 -17.48 -20.64 -2.60
C ARG A 79 -17.99 -20.12 -3.94
N PRO A 80 -19.10 -20.68 -4.46
CA PRO A 80 -19.72 -20.15 -5.66
C PRO A 80 -19.96 -18.63 -5.54
N ARG A 81 -19.54 -17.92 -6.58
CA ARG A 81 -19.64 -16.45 -6.74
C ARG A 81 -18.71 -15.61 -5.85
N LEU A 82 -17.78 -16.20 -5.09
CA LEU A 82 -16.83 -15.43 -4.27
C LEU A 82 -16.12 -14.33 -5.08
N LEU A 83 -15.51 -14.69 -6.22
CA LEU A 83 -14.80 -13.72 -7.07
C LEU A 83 -15.72 -12.57 -7.53
N ARG A 84 -16.96 -12.88 -7.93
CA ARG A 84 -17.95 -11.87 -8.33
C ARG A 84 -18.26 -10.94 -7.16
N ASP A 85 -18.54 -11.51 -6.00
CA ASP A 85 -18.98 -10.74 -4.82
C ASP A 85 -17.85 -9.79 -4.39
N VAL A 86 -16.60 -10.26 -4.37
CA VAL A 86 -15.42 -9.43 -4.06
C VAL A 86 -15.23 -8.30 -5.08
N THR A 87 -15.26 -8.60 -6.38
CA THR A 87 -15.08 -7.54 -7.41
C THR A 87 -16.26 -6.56 -7.46
N ALA A 88 -17.47 -7.02 -7.16
CA ALA A 88 -18.64 -6.15 -7.05
C ALA A 88 -18.47 -5.20 -5.86
N THR A 89 -18.09 -5.70 -4.68
CA THR A 89 -17.79 -4.86 -3.51
C THR A 89 -16.71 -3.83 -3.81
N LEU A 90 -15.63 -4.19 -4.50
CA LEU A 90 -14.60 -3.24 -4.95
C LEU A 90 -15.17 -2.15 -5.87
N SER A 91 -16.06 -2.54 -6.78
CA SER A 91 -16.69 -1.60 -7.71
C SER A 91 -17.66 -0.65 -6.99
N ASP A 92 -18.43 -1.15 -6.02
CA ASP A 92 -19.41 -0.38 -5.26
C ASP A 92 -18.76 0.72 -4.41
N VAL A 93 -17.54 0.50 -3.91
CA VAL A 93 -16.74 1.50 -3.19
C VAL A 93 -15.91 2.40 -4.11
N GLY A 94 -16.06 2.25 -5.44
CA GLY A 94 -15.38 3.07 -6.43
C GLY A 94 -13.90 2.75 -6.64
N ALA A 95 -13.41 1.60 -6.18
CA ALA A 95 -12.03 1.20 -6.36
C ALA A 95 -11.81 0.62 -7.76
N ASN A 96 -11.00 1.30 -8.57
CA ASN A 96 -10.62 0.82 -9.89
C ASN A 96 -9.56 -0.28 -9.79
N ILE A 97 -9.78 -1.42 -10.44
CA ILE A 97 -8.88 -2.59 -10.41
C ILE A 97 -7.95 -2.53 -11.62
N HIS A 98 -6.64 -2.40 -11.38
CA HIS A 98 -5.61 -2.34 -12.43
C HIS A 98 -4.98 -3.70 -12.73
N ALA A 99 -4.74 -4.49 -11.67
CA ALA A 99 -4.23 -5.83 -11.77
C ALA A 99 -4.96 -6.75 -10.79
N SER A 100 -5.05 -8.03 -11.11
CA SER A 100 -5.60 -9.02 -10.19
C SER A 100 -4.92 -10.37 -10.35
N SER A 101 -4.91 -11.14 -9.27
CA SER A 101 -4.54 -12.56 -9.29
C SER A 101 -5.43 -13.31 -8.31
N SER A 102 -5.82 -14.53 -8.66
CA SER A 102 -6.68 -15.38 -7.84
C SER A 102 -6.11 -16.77 -7.83
N VAL A 103 -5.83 -17.30 -6.66
CA VAL A 103 -5.35 -18.68 -6.47
C VAL A 103 -6.14 -19.33 -5.35
N THR A 104 -6.67 -20.52 -5.59
CA THR A 104 -7.34 -21.32 -4.56
C THR A 104 -6.48 -22.51 -4.19
N GLY A 105 -6.17 -22.64 -2.90
CA GLY A 105 -5.44 -23.75 -2.32
C GLY A 105 -6.26 -25.04 -2.26
N ARG A 106 -5.58 -26.16 -1.95
CA ARG A 106 -6.24 -27.48 -1.79
C ARG A 106 -7.17 -27.55 -0.57
N ASP A 107 -6.90 -26.70 0.41
CA ASP A 107 -7.72 -26.45 1.61
C ASP A 107 -8.94 -25.56 1.33
N ARG A 108 -9.15 -25.16 0.06
CA ARG A 108 -10.19 -24.23 -0.39
C ARG A 108 -10.00 -22.80 0.11
N ILE A 109 -8.81 -22.43 0.59
CA ILE A 109 -8.52 -21.03 0.87
C ILE A 109 -8.21 -20.31 -0.45
N ALA A 110 -9.04 -19.33 -0.79
CA ALA A 110 -8.83 -18.43 -1.91
C ALA A 110 -7.99 -17.23 -1.46
N LEU A 111 -6.89 -16.99 -2.17
CA LEU A 111 -6.07 -15.80 -2.07
C LEU A 111 -6.32 -14.94 -3.30
N LEU A 112 -7.05 -13.84 -3.10
CA LEU A 112 -7.37 -12.88 -4.15
C LEU A 112 -6.52 -11.64 -3.93
N ARG A 113 -5.71 -11.25 -4.90
CA ARG A 113 -4.90 -10.03 -4.85
C ARG A 113 -5.36 -9.06 -5.90
N TYR A 114 -5.44 -7.79 -5.53
CA TYR A 114 -5.83 -6.71 -6.42
C TYR A 114 -4.89 -5.53 -6.27
N GLU A 115 -4.45 -4.97 -7.40
CA GLU A 115 -3.88 -3.64 -7.43
C GLU A 115 -5.01 -2.65 -7.70
N ILE A 116 -5.28 -1.78 -6.74
CA ILE A 116 -6.37 -0.81 -6.80
C ILE A 116 -5.84 0.62 -6.75
N GLU A 117 -6.52 1.49 -7.46
CA GLU A 117 -6.28 2.94 -7.46
C GLU A 117 -7.23 3.64 -6.49
N LEU A 118 -6.68 4.51 -5.64
CA LEU A 118 -7.40 5.21 -4.57
C LEU A 118 -7.06 6.70 -4.55
N SER A 119 -8.03 7.52 -4.14
CA SER A 119 -7.89 8.99 -4.04
C SER A 119 -7.24 9.44 -2.73
N ASP A 120 -7.47 8.71 -1.64
CA ASP A 120 -7.06 9.07 -0.29
C ASP A 120 -6.99 7.82 0.62
N ARG A 121 -6.55 8.03 1.86
CA ARG A 121 -6.38 6.96 2.85
C ARG A 121 -7.73 6.43 3.33
N GLU A 122 -8.70 7.31 3.50
CA GLU A 122 -10.05 6.99 3.95
C GLU A 122 -10.74 6.01 2.99
N ALA A 123 -10.46 6.12 1.69
CA ALA A 123 -10.90 5.19 0.67
C ALA A 123 -10.30 3.78 0.87
N LEU A 124 -9.02 3.66 1.23
CA LEU A 124 -8.41 2.35 1.53
C LEU A 124 -9.11 1.66 2.69
N GLU A 125 -9.31 2.37 3.81
CA GLU A 125 -9.98 1.80 4.97
C GLU A 125 -11.42 1.38 4.66
N SER A 126 -12.13 2.19 3.87
CA SER A 126 -13.48 1.89 3.40
C SER A 126 -13.52 0.62 2.54
N VAL A 127 -12.57 0.46 1.63
CA VAL A 127 -12.40 -0.75 0.80
C VAL A 127 -12.16 -1.98 1.66
N LEU A 128 -11.18 -1.92 2.57
CA LEU A 128 -10.82 -3.05 3.43
C LEU A 128 -11.97 -3.44 4.36
N HIS A 129 -12.69 -2.46 4.90
CA HIS A 129 -13.88 -2.72 5.70
C HIS A 129 -14.97 -3.40 4.89
N ALA A 130 -15.31 -2.88 3.71
CA ALA A 130 -16.34 -3.44 2.84
C ALA A 130 -16.01 -4.89 2.43
N LEU A 131 -14.77 -5.18 2.07
CA LEU A 131 -14.31 -6.53 1.72
C LEU A 131 -14.48 -7.54 2.86
N ARG A 132 -14.20 -7.13 4.10
CA ARG A 132 -14.39 -7.98 5.29
C ARG A 132 -15.87 -8.30 5.58
N THR A 133 -16.82 -7.56 4.99
CA THR A 133 -18.25 -7.86 5.11
C THR A 133 -18.74 -8.92 4.11
N VAL A 134 -17.94 -9.26 3.10
CA VAL A 134 -18.30 -10.26 2.11
C VAL A 134 -18.30 -11.64 2.77
N ASP A 135 -19.42 -12.36 2.65
CA ASP A 135 -19.55 -13.71 3.19
C ASP A 135 -18.40 -14.62 2.71
N ALA A 136 -17.84 -15.39 3.65
CA ALA A 136 -16.66 -16.24 3.52
C ALA A 136 -15.29 -15.55 3.45
N VAL A 137 -15.21 -14.21 3.49
CA VAL A 137 -13.93 -13.50 3.69
C VAL A 137 -13.50 -13.59 5.14
N TYR A 138 -12.28 -14.07 5.37
CA TYR A 138 -11.65 -14.16 6.69
C TYR A 138 -10.90 -12.88 7.03
N ASP A 139 -10.14 -12.36 6.07
CA ASP A 139 -9.39 -11.12 6.21
C ASP A 139 -9.18 -10.43 4.86
N ALA A 140 -8.96 -9.13 4.93
CA ALA A 140 -8.55 -8.30 3.81
C ALA A 140 -7.56 -7.25 4.32
N TYR A 141 -6.38 -7.16 3.70
CA TYR A 141 -5.33 -6.25 4.14
C TYR A 141 -4.48 -5.76 2.97
N ARG A 142 -3.80 -4.63 3.17
CA ARG A 142 -2.82 -4.11 2.22
C ARG A 142 -1.54 -4.96 2.25
N LEU A 143 -1.07 -5.36 1.08
CA LEU A 143 0.24 -5.97 0.91
C LEU A 143 1.33 -4.90 0.90
N VAL A 144 2.38 -5.15 1.66
CA VAL A 144 3.63 -4.38 1.61
C VAL A 144 4.61 -5.24 0.81
N LEU A 145 4.97 -4.78 -0.38
CA LEU A 145 5.95 -5.42 -1.27
C LEU A 145 7.38 -5.05 -0.88
#